data_AF-A0A2V9TAF8-F1
#
_entry.id   AF-A0A2V9TAF8-F1
#
_cell.length_a   1.000
_cell.length_b   1.000
_cell.length_c   1.000
_cell.angle_alpha   90.00
_cell.angle_beta   90.00
_cell.angle_gamma   90.00
#
_symmetry.space_group_name_H-M   'P 1'
#
loop_
_entity.id
_entity.type
_entity.pdbx_description
1 polymer ?
#
loop_
_entity_poly.entity_id
_entity_poly.type
_entity_poly.pdbx_seq_one_letter_code
_entity_poly.pdbx_strand_id
1 'polypeptide(L)' 'QRKRVEKLRYMHENPVKRGLVLEPGEWAWSSFRDYAYDEPGRVKLNQWPVAKLKRIA' A
#
# COMPACT_ATOMS: atom_id res chain seq x y z
N GLN A 1 5.10 -16.74 -1.94
CA GLN A 1 4.65 -15.66 -2.85
C GLN A 1 3.13 -15.63 -3.05
N ARG A 2 2.46 -16.76 -3.35
CA ARG A 2 1.00 -16.81 -3.59
C ARG A 2 0.13 -16.13 -2.51
N LYS A 3 0.37 -16.42 -1.22
CA LYS A 3 -0.38 -15.78 -0.12
C LYS A 3 -0.20 -14.27 -0.05
N ARG A 4 0.98 -13.74 -0.41
CA ARG A 4 1.25 -12.29 -0.42
C ARG A 4 0.39 -11.61 -1.48
N VAL A 5 0.35 -12.15 -2.69
CA VAL A 5 -0.47 -11.63 -3.80
C VAL A 5 -1.95 -11.69 -3.44
N GLU A 6 -2.41 -12.79 -2.85
CA GLU A 6 -3.79 -12.94 -2.40
C GLU A 6 -4.19 -11.86 -1.38
N LYS A 7 -3.33 -11.59 -0.38
CA LYS A 7 -3.58 -10.55 0.61
C LYS A 7 -3.53 -9.14 0.03
N LEU A 8 -2.58 -8.86 -0.88
CA LEU A 8 -2.52 -7.58 -1.58
C LEU A 8 -3.80 -7.32 -2.37
N ARG A 9 -4.25 -8.31 -3.17
CA ARG A 9 -5.51 -8.20 -3.91
C ARG A 9 -6.69 -7.96 -2.99
N TYR A 10 -6.80 -8.72 -1.90
CA TYR A 10 -7.85 -8.51 -0.90
C TYR A 10 -7.87 -7.08 -0.36
N MET A 11 -6.71 -6.53 0.03
CA MET A 11 -6.62 -5.18 0.59
C MET A 11 -7.03 -4.10 -0.42
N HIS A 12 -6.64 -4.25 -1.69
CA HIS A 12 -6.96 -3.28 -2.74
C HIS A 12 -8.41 -3.37 -3.25
N GLU A 13 -8.99 -4.57 -3.25
CA GLU A 13 -10.39 -4.76 -3.67
C GLU A 13 -11.40 -4.41 -2.57
N ASN A 14 -11.00 -4.34 -1.31
CA ASN A 14 -11.95 -4.13 -0.21
C ASN A 14 -12.76 -2.82 -0.33
N PRO A 15 -12.16 -1.65 -0.67
CA PRO A 15 -12.92 -0.42 -0.91
C PRO A 15 -13.98 -0.57 -2.01
N VAL A 16 -13.67 -1.30 -3.08
CA VAL A 16 -14.58 -1.57 -4.20
C VAL A 16 -15.72 -2.51 -3.76
N LYS A 17 -15.38 -3.63 -3.11
CA LYS A 17 -16.36 -4.60 -2.62
C LYS A 17 -17.32 -4.02 -1.57
N ARG A 18 -16.88 -2.98 -0.86
CA ARG A 18 -17.71 -2.24 0.10
C ARG A 18 -18.51 -1.10 -0.55
N GLY A 19 -18.34 -0.85 -1.85
CA GLY A 19 -19.03 0.21 -2.58
C GLY A 19 -18.59 1.62 -2.21
N LEU A 20 -17.39 1.77 -1.62
CA LEU A 20 -16.85 3.09 -1.24
C LEU A 20 -16.27 3.85 -2.45
N VAL A 21 -15.79 3.10 -3.44
CA VAL A 21 -15.21 3.59 -4.69
C VAL A 21 -15.60 2.64 -5.83
N LEU A 22 -15.54 3.11 -7.07
CA LEU A 22 -15.81 2.28 -8.25
C LEU A 22 -14.59 1.44 -8.61
N GLU A 23 -13.40 2.02 -8.48
CA GLU A 23 -12.14 1.37 -8.85
C GLU A 23 -11.11 1.43 -7.71
N PRO A 24 -10.21 0.43 -7.57
CA PRO A 24 -9.21 0.41 -6.48
C PRO A 24 -8.29 1.65 -6.46
N GLY A 25 -8.02 2.24 -7.63
CA GLY A 25 -7.16 3.42 -7.79
C GLY A 25 -7.73 4.71 -7.22
N GLU A 26 -9.05 4.78 -7.01
CA GLU A 26 -9.71 5.96 -6.44
C GLU A 26 -9.53 6.02 -4.92
N TRP A 27 -9.21 4.90 -4.27
CA TRP A 27 -9.01 4.86 -2.83
C TRP A 27 -7.59 5.34 -2.45
N ALA A 28 -7.47 6.65 -2.23
CA ALA A 28 -6.21 7.35 -1.94
C ALA A 28 -5.46 6.87 -0.66
N TRP A 29 -6.12 6.11 0.21
CA TRP A 29 -5.56 5.57 1.44
C TRP A 29 -5.05 4.14 1.31
N SER A 30 -5.06 3.57 0.10
CA SER A 30 -4.36 2.32 -0.19
C SER A 30 -3.05 2.55 -0.92
N SER A 31 -2.18 1.55 -0.91
CA SER A 31 -0.98 1.53 -1.74
C SER A 31 -1.22 1.01 -3.16
N PHE A 32 -2.48 0.97 -3.65
CA PHE A 32 -2.78 0.40 -4.96
C PHE A 32 -2.04 1.12 -6.09
N ARG A 33 -2.02 2.46 -6.07
CA ARG A 33 -1.39 3.28 -7.13
C ARG A 33 0.12 3.11 -7.20
N ASP A 34 0.78 2.89 -6.07
CA ASP A 34 2.21 2.56 -6.02
C ASP A 34 2.47 1.22 -6.73
N TYR A 35 1.69 0.16 -6.42
CA TYR A 35 1.84 -1.13 -7.09
C TYR A 35 1.42 -1.16 -8.56
N ALA A 36 0.39 -0.40 -8.94
CA ALA A 36 -0.21 -0.45 -10.27
C ALA A 36 0.41 0.54 -11.27
N TYR A 37 0.83 1.71 -10.79
CA TYR A 37 1.26 2.83 -11.62
C TYR A 37 2.66 3.35 -11.27
N ASP A 38 3.33 2.77 -10.28
CA ASP A 38 4.62 3.27 -9.75
C ASP A 38 4.53 4.74 -9.29
N GLU A 39 3.32 5.16 -8.91
CA GLU A 39 3.05 6.52 -8.46
C GLU A 39 3.25 6.65 -6.95
N PRO A 40 3.92 7.71 -6.47
CA PRO A 40 4.08 7.95 -5.05
C PRO A 40 2.72 8.16 -4.39
N GLY A 41 2.24 7.14 -3.70
CA GLY A 41 1.02 7.20 -2.92
C GLY A 41 1.19 8.05 -1.65
N ARG A 42 0.06 8.38 -1.01
CA ARG A 42 0.05 9.01 0.33
C ARG A 42 0.80 8.15 1.35
N VAL A 43 0.78 6.83 1.18
CA VAL A 43 1.51 5.87 2.01
C VAL A 43 2.80 5.47 1.29
N LYS A 44 3.95 5.80 1.88
CA LYS A 44 5.26 5.38 1.36
C LYS A 44 5.52 3.91 1.64
N LEU A 45 5.71 3.11 0.61
CA LEU A 45 6.07 1.70 0.71
C LEU A 45 7.59 1.53 0.76
N ASN A 46 8.10 0.91 1.82
CA ASN A 46 9.51 0.45 1.95
C ASN A 46 10.62 1.49 1.66
N GLN A 47 10.29 2.77 1.51
CA GLN A 47 11.22 3.88 1.35
C GLN A 47 11.75 4.41 2.70
N TRP A 48 11.74 3.57 3.73
CA TRP A 48 12.21 3.96 5.06
C TRP A 48 13.74 3.93 5.10
N PRO A 49 14.39 4.97 5.64
CA PRO A 49 15.84 4.92 5.84
C PRO A 49 16.18 3.79 6.82
N VAL A 50 17.32 3.14 6.60
CA VAL A 50 17.83 2.10 7.51
C VAL A 50 17.88 2.67 8.93
N ALA A 51 17.20 1.99 9.86
CA ALA A 51 17.13 2.42 11.25
C ALA A 51 18.55 2.51 11.83
N LYS A 52 18.94 3.69 12.32
CA LYS A 52 20.20 3.89 13.03
C LYS A 52 19.94 3.79 14.52
N LEU A 53 20.59 2.85 15.19
CA LEU A 53 20.54 2.74 16.65
C LEU A 53 21.23 3.96 17.27
N LYS A 54 20.48 4.79 18.01
CA LYS A 54 21.10 5.84 18.84
C LYS A 54 21.75 5.16 20.05
N ARG A 55 23.08 5.11 20.09
CA ARG A 55 23.80 4.81 21.33
C ARG A 55 23.77 6.09 22.18
N ILE A 56 23.12 6.01 23.33
CA ILE A 56 23.24 7.04 24.36
C ILE A 56 24.56 6.75 25.08
N ALA A 57 25.45 7.74 25.11
CA ALA A 57 26.69 7.73 25.87
C ALA A 57 26.41 8.17 27.31
#